data_AF-A0A2U1WMU7-F1
#
_entry.id   AF-A0A2U1WMU7-F1
#
_cell.length_a   1.000
_cell.length_b   1.000
_cell.length_c   1.000
_cell.angle_alpha   90.00
_cell.angle_beta   90.00
_cell.angle_gamma   90.00
#
_symmetry.space_group_name_H-M   'P 1'
#
loop_
_entity.id
_entity.type
_entity.pdbx_description
1 polymer ?
#
loop_
_entity_poly.entity_id
_entity_poly.type
_entity_poly.pdbx_seq_one_letter_code
_entity_poly.pdbx_strand_id
1 'polypeptide(L)'
;MRRSPIKLVVHDHQHAAGLFLAGFCDMPQVISELRPLRDSDSASELLERFAERCLRSGRDFESADPLIDTCPSGADIVEVHLDPILPRTPFVRLFEVDERGLRWRRHRGTLDGIAGLLALPH
;
A
#
# COMPACT_ATOMS: atom_id res chain seq x y z
N MET A 1 -19.82 -5.01 10.24
CA MET A 1 -19.34 -4.51 8.94
C MET A 1 -18.18 -5.38 8.52
N ARG A 2 -18.25 -6.08 7.38
CA ARG A 2 -17.07 -6.78 6.84
C ARG A 2 -16.10 -5.70 6.40
N ARG A 3 -14.89 -5.67 6.96
CA ARG A 3 -13.82 -4.78 6.50
C ARG A 3 -13.38 -5.26 5.12
N SER A 4 -13.31 -4.35 4.16
CA SER A 4 -12.78 -4.67 2.84
C SER A 4 -11.30 -5.04 2.99
N PRO A 5 -10.83 -6.09 2.31
CA PRO A 5 -9.40 -6.41 2.30
C PRO A 5 -8.61 -5.25 1.68
N ILE A 6 -7.33 -5.09 2.03
CA ILE A 6 -6.49 -4.04 1.45
C ILE A 6 -5.47 -4.69 0.50
N LYS A 7 -5.36 -4.15 -0.71
CA LYS A 7 -4.29 -4.48 -1.65
C LYS A 7 -3.20 -3.43 -1.56
N LEU A 8 -1.97 -3.84 -1.29
CA LEU A 8 -0.78 -3.01 -1.46
C LEU A 8 -0.20 -3.30 -2.84
N VAL A 9 0.06 -2.26 -3.62
CA VAL A 9 0.78 -2.34 -4.90
C VAL A 9 1.95 -1.38 -4.84
N VAL A 10 3.13 -1.86 -5.21
CA VAL A 10 4.36 -1.06 -5.24
C VAL A 10 4.89 -1.07 -6.67
N HIS A 11 5.15 0.12 -7.20
CA HIS A 11 5.73 0.34 -8.51
C HIS A 11 7.12 0.95 -8.36
N ASP A 12 8.06 0.49 -9.17
CA ASP A 12 9.30 1.20 -9.45
C ASP A 12 9.41 1.44 -10.97
N HIS A 13 10.57 1.91 -11.42
CA HIS A 13 10.81 2.22 -12.84
C HIS A 13 10.77 1.00 -13.78
N GLN A 14 10.87 -0.23 -13.28
CA GLN A 14 10.95 -1.47 -14.06
C GLN A 14 9.89 -2.51 -13.70
N HIS A 15 9.37 -2.49 -12.47
CA HIS A 15 8.55 -3.55 -11.92
C HIS A 15 7.32 -3.01 -11.18
N ALA A 16 6.35 -3.90 -11.02
CA ALA A 16 5.29 -3.76 -10.05
C ALA A 16 5.22 -5.04 -9.21
N ALA A 17 4.89 -4.92 -7.93
CA ALA A 17 4.70 -6.02 -7.00
C ALA A 17 3.49 -5.75 -6.11
N GLY A 18 2.80 -6.80 -5.64
CA GLY A 18 1.57 -6.64 -4.87
C GLY A 18 1.39 -7.64 -3.74
N LEU A 19 0.68 -7.22 -2.69
CA LEU A 19 0.23 -8.06 -1.59
C LEU A 19 -1.25 -7.81 -1.28
N PHE A 20 -1.98 -8.86 -0.90
CA PHE A 20 -3.23 -8.75 -0.16
C PHE A 20 -2.94 -8.80 1.33
N LEU A 21 -3.48 -7.82 2.07
CA LEU A 21 -3.19 -7.56 3.46
C LEU A 21 -4.37 -7.95 4.35
N ALA A 22 -4.55 -9.26 4.58
CA ALA A 22 -5.66 -9.79 5.39
C ALA A 22 -5.59 -9.36 6.87
N GLY A 23 -4.39 -9.14 7.40
CA GLY A 23 -4.17 -8.69 8.78
C GLY A 23 -4.34 -7.19 9.01
N PHE A 24 -4.74 -6.40 8.01
CA PHE A 24 -4.86 -4.93 8.13
C PHE A 24 -6.31 -4.48 8.16
N CYS A 25 -6.59 -3.50 9.02
CA CYS A 25 -7.94 -3.05 9.29
C CYS A 25 -8.38 -1.84 8.45
N ASP A 26 -7.41 -1.03 8.02
CA ASP A 26 -7.62 0.21 7.27
C ASP A 26 -6.31 0.67 6.59
N MET A 27 -6.43 1.59 5.61
CA MET A 27 -5.28 2.15 4.90
C MET A 27 -4.31 2.95 5.79
N PRO A 28 -4.76 3.73 6.80
CA PRO A 28 -3.85 4.39 7.75
C PRO A 28 -2.83 3.45 8.40
N GLN A 29 -3.22 2.23 8.79
CA GLN A 29 -2.27 1.23 9.30
C GLN A 29 -1.21 0.84 8.26
N VAL A 30 -1.59 0.64 7.01
CA VAL A 30 -0.66 0.33 5.92
C VAL A 30 0.33 1.47 5.71
N ILE A 31 -0.15 2.72 5.69
CA ILE A 31 0.71 3.91 5.57
C ILE A 31 1.69 4.02 6.74
N SER A 32 1.23 3.76 7.97
CA SER A 32 2.11 3.76 9.14
C SER A 32 3.25 2.73 9.02
N GLU A 33 2.97 1.55 8.48
CA GLU A 33 3.99 0.50 8.28
C GLU A 33 4.92 0.76 7.09
N LEU A 34 4.47 1.52 6.08
CA LEU A 34 5.29 1.91 4.93
C LEU A 34 6.29 3.02 5.26
N ARG A 35 5.95 3.97 6.14
CA ARG A 35 6.84 5.10 6.51
C ARG A 35 8.26 4.73 6.93
N PRO A 36 8.50 3.71 7.77
CA PRO A 36 9.86 3.29 8.12
C PRO A 36 10.60 2.58 6.98
N LEU A 37 9.92 2.27 5.87
CA LEU A 37 10.47 1.60 4.69
C LEU A 37 10.64 2.55 3.49
N ARG A 38 10.50 3.86 3.71
CA ARG A 38 10.51 4.87 2.63
C ARG A 38 11.82 4.93 1.86
N ASP A 39 12.89 4.39 2.42
CA ASP A 39 14.24 4.38 1.88
C ASP A 39 14.55 3.20 0.96
N SER A 40 13.58 2.33 0.68
CA SER A 40 13.75 1.23 -0.27
C SER A 40 13.98 1.71 -1.71
N ASP A 41 14.91 1.04 -2.40
CA ASP A 41 15.38 1.41 -3.72
C ASP A 41 14.60 0.71 -4.86
N SER A 42 13.84 -0.34 -4.54
CA SER A 42 13.02 -1.08 -5.51
C SER A 42 11.69 -1.55 -4.94
N ALA A 43 10.74 -1.86 -5.83
CA ALA A 43 9.43 -2.34 -5.46
C ALA A 43 9.53 -3.69 -4.71
N SER A 44 10.39 -4.59 -5.19
CA SER A 44 10.64 -5.89 -4.55
C SER A 44 11.20 -5.74 -3.15
N GLU A 45 12.23 -4.90 -2.96
CA GLU A 45 12.84 -4.68 -1.65
C GLU A 45 11.84 -4.09 -0.64
N LEU A 46 11.05 -3.09 -1.06
CA LEU A 46 10.01 -2.52 -0.20
C LEU A 46 8.99 -3.57 0.20
N LEU A 47 8.53 -4.38 -0.77
CA LEU A 47 7.52 -5.41 -0.53
C LEU A 47 8.04 -6.53 0.38
N GLU A 48 9.29 -6.95 0.20
CA GLU A 48 9.97 -7.92 1.05
C GLU A 48 10.12 -7.42 2.49
N ARG A 49 10.59 -6.18 2.67
CA ARG A 49 10.70 -5.56 4.01
C ARG A 49 9.34 -5.38 4.66
N PHE A 50 8.31 -5.05 3.88
CA PHE A 50 6.94 -4.95 4.38
C PHE A 50 6.40 -6.32 4.80
N ALA A 51 6.56 -7.34 3.96
CA ALA A 51 6.18 -8.73 4.27
C ALA A 51 6.88 -9.25 5.53
N GLU A 52 8.18 -8.98 5.70
CA GLU A 52 8.93 -9.35 6.90
C GLU A 52 8.33 -8.70 8.16
N ARG A 53 7.95 -7.42 8.09
CA ARG A 53 7.28 -6.73 9.21
C ARG A 53 5.91 -7.34 9.51
N CYS A 54 5.15 -7.74 8.50
CA CYS A 54 3.88 -8.45 8.68
C CYS A 54 4.11 -9.76 9.46
N LEU A 55 5.07 -10.58 9.02
CA LEU A 55 5.42 -11.84 9.70
C LEU A 55 5.84 -11.61 11.15
N ARG A 56 6.72 -10.63 11.41
CA ARG A 56 7.17 -10.28 12.76
C ARG A 56 6.03 -9.81 13.67
N SER A 57 4.96 -9.25 13.09
CA SER A 57 3.78 -8.77 13.80
C SER A 57 2.66 -9.82 13.90
N GLY A 58 2.85 -11.03 13.34
CA GLY A 58 1.80 -12.05 13.24
C GLY A 58 0.63 -11.65 12.35
N ARG A 59 0.86 -10.79 11.34
CA ARG A 59 -0.15 -10.38 10.36
C ARG A 59 -0.04 -11.21 9.09
N ASP A 60 -1.17 -11.75 8.67
CA ASP A 60 -1.28 -12.52 7.43
C ASP A 60 -1.29 -11.62 6.20
N PHE A 61 -0.67 -12.12 5.13
CA PHE A 61 -0.70 -11.54 3.80
C PHE A 61 -0.58 -12.63 2.74
N GLU A 62 -1.02 -12.31 1.53
CA GLU A 62 -0.92 -13.18 0.36
C GLU A 62 -0.29 -12.41 -0.80
N SER A 63 0.41 -13.10 -1.70
CA SER A 63 0.90 -12.47 -2.93
C SER A 63 -0.29 -12.03 -3.80
N ALA A 64 -0.21 -10.83 -4.36
CA ALA A 64 -1.24 -10.30 -5.26
C ALA A 64 -0.62 -9.94 -6.60
N ASP A 65 -1.33 -10.28 -7.68
CA ASP A 65 -0.96 -9.78 -9.02
C ASP A 65 -1.12 -8.25 -9.05
N PRO A 66 -0.05 -7.47 -9.25
CA PRO A 66 -0.11 -6.02 -9.26
C PRO A 66 -0.89 -5.45 -10.44
N LEU A 67 -0.96 -6.17 -11.57
CA LEU A 67 -1.63 -5.75 -12.81
C LEU A 67 -3.13 -6.03 -12.79
N ILE A 68 -3.58 -6.94 -11.93
CA ILE A 68 -5.01 -7.23 -11.79
C ILE A 68 -5.67 -6.11 -10.97
N ASP A 69 -6.31 -5.21 -11.70
CA ASP A 69 -7.10 -4.13 -11.16
C ASP A 69 -8.49 -4.58 -10.63
N THR A 70 -8.84 -5.83 -10.83
CA THR A 70 -10.12 -6.37 -10.38
C THR A 70 -9.86 -7.38 -9.28
N CYS A 71 -9.98 -6.94 -8.02
CA CYS A 71 -10.13 -7.90 -6.94
C CYS A 71 -11.59 -8.38 -6.97
N PRO A 72 -11.89 -9.68 -6.87
CA PRO A 72 -13.27 -10.15 -6.76
C PRO A 72 -14.04 -9.62 -5.53
N SER A 73 -13.39 -8.86 -4.64
CA SER A 73 -13.82 -8.64 -3.25
C SER A 73 -13.96 -7.18 -2.79
N GLY A 74 -13.93 -6.18 -3.66
CA GLY A 74 -14.14 -4.78 -3.24
C GLY A 74 -13.04 -4.25 -2.30
N ALA A 75 -11.80 -4.65 -2.56
CA ALA A 75 -10.63 -4.32 -1.75
C ALA A 75 -10.19 -2.85 -1.91
N ASP A 76 -9.92 -2.14 -0.81
CA ASP A 76 -9.24 -0.84 -0.86
C ASP A 76 -7.79 -1.02 -1.33
N ILE A 77 -7.20 0.02 -1.92
CA ILE A 77 -5.89 -0.09 -2.57
C ILE A 77 -4.97 1.03 -2.15
N VAL A 78 -3.77 0.62 -1.76
CA VAL A 78 -2.63 1.49 -1.53
C VAL A 78 -1.63 1.26 -2.65
N GLU A 79 -1.49 2.21 -3.56
CA GLU A 79 -0.41 2.22 -4.55
C GLU A 79 0.75 3.07 -4.02
N VAL A 80 1.97 2.53 -4.11
CA VAL A 80 3.22 3.21 -3.79
C VAL A 80 4.07 3.25 -5.05
N HIS A 81 4.58 4.42 -5.40
CA HIS A 81 5.50 4.60 -6.53
C HIS A 81 6.84 5.08 -6.00
N LEU A 82 7.88 4.31 -6.30
CA LEU A 82 9.26 4.66 -6.01
C LEU A 82 9.83 5.42 -7.19
N ASP A 83 10.23 6.67 -6.95
CA ASP A 83 10.83 7.54 -7.95
C ASP A 83 12.36 7.48 -7.81
N PRO A 84 13.10 6.98 -8.84
CA PRO A 84 14.56 6.91 -8.78
C PRO A 84 15.24 8.29 -8.74
N ILE A 85 14.53 9.37 -9.11
CA ILE A 85 15.03 10.75 -9.05
C ILE A 85 14.87 11.32 -7.63
N LEU A 86 13.85 10.84 -6.89
CA LEU A 86 13.52 11.29 -5.53
C LEU A 86 13.55 10.11 -4.53
N PRO A 87 14.70 9.40 -4.40
CA PRO A 87 14.82 8.28 -3.48
C PRO A 87 14.54 8.79 -2.07
N ARG A 88 13.71 8.07 -1.30
CA ARG A 88 13.16 8.45 0.02
C ARG A 88 11.89 9.31 0.04
N THR A 89 11.34 9.64 -1.13
CA THR A 89 10.06 10.34 -1.22
C THR A 89 9.03 9.55 -2.01
N PRO A 90 8.67 8.31 -1.57
CA PRO A 90 7.68 7.51 -2.27
C PRO A 90 6.38 8.27 -2.46
N PHE A 91 5.78 8.11 -3.63
CA PHE A 91 4.52 8.72 -3.96
C PHE A 91 3.38 7.73 -3.77
N VAL A 92 2.32 8.13 -3.08
CA VAL A 92 1.23 7.24 -2.67
C VAL A 92 -0.08 7.67 -3.29
N ARG A 93 -0.88 6.69 -3.72
CA ARG A 93 -2.29 6.87 -4.11
C ARG A 93 -3.16 5.91 -3.32
N LEU A 94 -4.23 6.46 -2.74
CA LEU A 94 -5.23 5.70 -2.00
C LEU A 94 -6.51 5.62 -2.82
N PHE A 95 -7.01 4.41 -3.01
CA PHE A 95 -8.28 4.15 -3.68
C PHE A 95 -9.20 3.41 -2.74
N GLU A 96 -10.39 3.97 -2.57
CA GLU A 96 -11.46 3.29 -1.87
C GLU A 96 -12.35 2.64 -2.89
N VAL A 97 -12.90 1.49 -2.49
CA VAL A 97 -13.91 0.81 -3.30
C VAL A 97 -15.28 1.05 -2.66
N ASP A 98 -16.21 1.55 -3.46
CA ASP A 98 -17.58 1.73 -3.01
C ASP A 98 -18.35 0.39 -2.95
N GLU A 99 -19.58 0.44 -2.45
CA GLU A 99 -20.47 -0.74 -2.34
C GLU A 99 -20.76 -1.42 -3.69
N ARG A 100 -20.46 -0.76 -4.81
CA ARG A 100 -20.66 -1.25 -6.18
C ARG A 100 -19.38 -1.86 -6.77
N GLY A 101 -18.29 -1.91 -6.00
CA GLY A 101 -17.01 -2.39 -6.48
C GLY A 101 -16.26 -1.37 -7.34
N LEU A 102 -16.73 -0.11 -7.42
CA LEU A 102 -16.09 0.93 -8.21
C LEU A 102 -14.99 1.61 -7.41
N ARG A 103 -13.80 1.68 -8.02
CA ARG A 103 -12.66 2.38 -7.45
C ARG A 103 -12.83 3.88 -7.61
N TRP A 104 -12.76 4.61 -6.50
CA TRP A 104 -12.63 6.06 -6.52
C TRP A 104 -11.35 6.48 -5.81
N ARG A 105 -10.67 7.49 -6.35
CA ARG A 105 -9.41 7.97 -5.80
C ARG A 105 -9.71 8.91 -4.65
N ARG A 106 -9.21 8.57 -3.46
CA ARG A 106 -9.45 9.37 -2.27
C ARG A 106 -8.35 10.39 -2.01
N HIS A 107 -7.10 9.94 -2.01
CA HIS A 107 -5.94 10.79 -1.72
C HIS A 107 -4.74 10.47 -2.61
N ARG A 108 -3.87 11.47 -2.80
CA ARG A 108 -2.67 11.39 -3.63
C ARG A 108 -1.62 12.36 -3.09
N GLY A 109 -0.39 11.89 -2.86
CA GLY A 109 0.70 12.73 -2.34
C GLY A 109 1.96 11.93 -2.04
N THR A 110 2.99 12.57 -1.48
CA THR A 110 4.14 11.82 -0.93
C THR A 110 3.68 10.98 0.26
N LEU A 111 4.42 9.91 0.59
CA LEU A 111 4.13 9.05 1.73
C LEU A 111 3.99 9.84 3.04
N ASP A 112 4.91 10.78 3.29
CA ASP A 112 4.84 11.66 4.46
C ASP A 112 3.70 12.68 4.38
N GLY A 113 3.37 13.17 3.17
CA GLY A 113 2.23 14.05 2.96
C GLY A 113 0.89 13.36 3.23
N ILE A 114 0.75 12.11 2.78
CA ILE A 114 -0.41 11.26 3.09
C ILE A 114 -0.47 10.94 4.58
N ALA A 115 0.66 10.63 5.21
CA ALA A 115 0.70 10.38 6.64
C ALA A 115 0.26 11.59 7.47
N GLY A 116 0.71 12.80 7.11
CA GLY A 116 0.28 14.04 7.74
C GLY A 116 -1.22 14.32 7.52
N LEU A 117 -1.73 14.07 6.31
CA LEU A 117 -3.16 14.22 6.01
C LEU A 117 -4.04 13.22 6.80
N LEU A 118 -3.54 12.01 7.05
CA LEU A 118 -4.20 11.00 7.87
C LEU A 118 -4.00 11.21 9.38
N ALA A 119 -3.31 12.28 9.79
CA ALA A 119 -2.97 12.57 11.19
C ALA A 119 -2.27 11.40 11.91
N LEU A 120 -1.42 10.66 11.20
CA LEU A 120 -0.67 9.54 11.77
C LEU A 120 0.43 10.06 12.72
N PRO A 121 0.68 9.39 13.86
CA PRO A 121 1.75 9.77 14.77
C PRO A 121 3.10 9.74 14.07
N HIS A 122 3.97 10.70 14.40
CA HIS A 122 5.25 10.91 13.73
C HIS A 122 6.24 9.76 13.92
#